data_AF-A0A4V1ZSL5-F1
#
_entry.id   AF-A0A4V1ZSL5-F1
#
_cell.length_a   1.000
_cell.length_b   1.000
_cell.length_c   1.000
_cell.angle_alpha   90.00
_cell.angle_beta   90.00
_cell.angle_gamma   90.00
#
_symmetry.space_group_name_H-M   'P 1'
#
loop_
_entity.id
_entity.type
_entity.pdbx_description
1 polymer ?
#
loop_
_entity_poly.entity_id
_entity_poly.type
_entity_poly.pdbx_seq_one_letter_code
_entity_poly.pdbx_strand_id
1 'polypeptide(L)'
;MQVRINQQAFTYDVQGEAGRTDDRVLLADDDDLTATTAWAAEGYTVAEFLPAAEQATLREGLAQLVRQALADAGHPVPADFDVAHYHRVVGDDRDLHLAVVNRTKEYQQADFLPVPAALFEARVGALCGRPVQALNPWDGERFFHLRLIRPGRADNNPLHRDVWLPDYHNCLNIYVPVAGSTAQSSLTLVPGSHHWPENRTLRTAGGAVSNGVRFTVPGVLGSAEPLE
;
A
#
# COMPACT_ATOMS: atom_id res chain seq x y z
N MET A 1 -0.72 -18.99 -8.27
CA MET A 1 0.15 -18.45 -9.35
C MET A 1 1.61 -18.46 -8.89
N GLN A 2 2.57 -18.75 -9.76
CA GLN A 2 4.00 -18.58 -9.46
C GLN A 2 4.43 -17.18 -9.89
N VAL A 3 5.14 -16.46 -9.03
CA VAL A 3 5.70 -15.13 -9.34
C VAL A 3 7.15 -15.05 -8.92
N ARG A 4 7.92 -14.13 -9.49
CA ARG A 4 9.27 -13.85 -9.03
C ARG A 4 9.32 -12.46 -8.41
N ILE A 5 9.85 -12.36 -7.21
CA ILE A 5 10.05 -11.09 -6.51
C ILE A 5 11.50 -11.05 -6.11
N ASN A 6 12.26 -10.05 -6.58
CA ASN A 6 13.70 -9.96 -6.34
C ASN A 6 14.44 -11.27 -6.65
N GLN A 7 14.12 -11.87 -7.80
CA GLN A 7 14.66 -13.15 -8.29
C GLN A 7 14.27 -14.41 -7.49
N GLN A 8 13.52 -14.27 -6.39
CA GLN A 8 13.01 -15.38 -5.59
C GLN A 8 11.62 -15.80 -6.06
N ALA A 9 11.37 -17.11 -6.13
CA ALA A 9 10.07 -17.64 -6.53
C ALA A 9 9.11 -17.69 -5.34
N PHE A 10 7.89 -17.18 -5.54
CA PHE A 10 6.81 -17.23 -4.56
C PHE A 10 5.58 -17.88 -5.18
N THR A 11 4.91 -18.70 -4.38
CA THR A 11 3.57 -19.20 -4.70
C THR A 11 2.54 -18.28 -4.09
N TYR A 12 1.67 -17.75 -4.94
CA TYR A 12 0.64 -16.81 -4.61
C TYR A 12 -0.73 -17.50 -4.68
N ASP A 13 -1.42 -17.62 -3.55
CA ASP A 13 -2.78 -18.19 -3.47
C ASP A 13 -3.81 -17.07 -3.33
N VAL A 14 -4.61 -16.88 -4.37
CA VAL A 14 -5.63 -15.84 -4.46
C VAL A 14 -6.88 -16.48 -5.03
N GLN A 15 -8.00 -16.25 -4.36
CA GLN A 15 -9.29 -16.86 -4.66
C GLN A 15 -10.37 -15.80 -4.81
N GLY A 16 -11.29 -16.03 -5.74
CA GLY A 16 -12.45 -15.18 -6.00
C GLY A 16 -13.05 -15.50 -7.36
N GLU A 17 -14.25 -15.00 -7.62
CA GLU A 17 -14.87 -15.09 -8.94
C GLU A 17 -14.01 -14.31 -9.95
N ALA A 18 -13.71 -14.91 -11.10
CA ALA A 18 -12.92 -14.24 -12.14
C ALA A 18 -13.70 -13.05 -12.73
N GLY A 19 -13.03 -11.91 -12.83
CA GLY A 19 -13.57 -10.71 -13.47
C GLY A 19 -13.58 -10.82 -14.99
N ARG A 20 -14.34 -9.92 -15.63
CA ARG A 20 -14.27 -9.72 -17.07
C ARG A 20 -12.98 -8.99 -17.43
N THR A 21 -12.39 -9.36 -18.55
CA THR A 21 -11.23 -8.71 -19.12
C THR A 21 -11.60 -8.06 -20.45
N ASP A 22 -11.04 -6.89 -20.73
CA ASP A 22 -11.17 -6.19 -22.01
C ASP A 22 -9.80 -5.63 -22.47
N ASP A 23 -9.74 -5.02 -23.65
CA ASP A 23 -8.50 -4.51 -24.24
C ASP A 23 -8.15 -3.08 -23.81
N ARG A 24 -8.87 -2.50 -22.84
CA ARG A 24 -8.61 -1.14 -22.37
C ARG A 24 -7.36 -1.08 -21.52
N VAL A 25 -6.63 0.01 -21.64
CA VAL A 25 -5.58 0.41 -20.70
C VAL A 25 -6.21 1.46 -19.78
N LEU A 26 -6.43 1.14 -18.51
CA LEU A 26 -7.16 2.03 -17.60
C LEU A 26 -6.53 3.43 -17.51
N LEU A 27 -5.20 3.51 -17.50
CA LEU A 27 -4.48 4.77 -17.49
C LEU A 27 -4.79 5.67 -18.69
N ALA A 28 -5.17 5.10 -19.85
CA ALA A 28 -5.49 5.89 -21.04
C ALA A 28 -6.79 6.69 -20.89
N ASP A 29 -7.65 6.31 -19.94
CA ASP A 29 -8.91 6.99 -19.62
C ASP A 29 -8.81 7.87 -18.36
N ASP A 30 -7.66 7.86 -17.67
CA ASP A 30 -7.42 8.55 -16.40
C ASP A 30 -6.42 9.73 -16.56
N ASP A 31 -6.39 10.62 -15.57
CA ASP A 31 -5.34 11.61 -15.40
C ASP A 31 -4.03 10.93 -15.00
N ASP A 32 -3.16 10.73 -15.98
CA ASP A 32 -1.78 10.27 -15.74
C ASP A 32 -0.93 11.38 -15.11
N LEU A 33 -0.87 11.37 -13.77
CA LEU A 33 -0.04 12.29 -12.98
C LEU A 33 1.47 12.12 -13.23
N THR A 34 1.88 11.02 -13.88
CA THR A 34 3.27 10.68 -14.17
C THR A 34 3.70 11.11 -15.57
N ALA A 35 2.76 11.40 -16.49
CA ALA A 35 2.99 11.53 -17.93
C ALA A 35 4.16 12.45 -18.34
N THR A 36 4.43 13.50 -17.56
CA THR A 36 5.50 14.49 -17.84
C THR A 36 6.78 14.25 -17.04
N THR A 37 6.87 13.14 -16.32
CA THR A 37 7.98 12.81 -15.42
C THR A 37 8.95 11.82 -16.06
N ALA A 38 10.20 11.80 -15.57
CA ALA A 38 11.21 10.83 -16.04
C ALA A 38 10.88 9.37 -15.67
N TRP A 39 9.94 9.16 -14.76
CA TRP A 39 9.58 7.84 -14.23
C TRP A 39 8.22 7.34 -14.76
N ALA A 40 7.63 8.04 -15.73
CA ALA A 40 6.34 7.69 -16.34
C ALA A 40 6.31 6.25 -16.88
N ALA A 41 7.39 5.83 -17.56
CA ALA A 41 7.48 4.51 -18.17
C ALA A 41 7.47 3.37 -17.13
N GLU A 42 8.12 3.59 -15.98
CA GLU A 42 8.19 2.59 -14.91
C GLU A 42 6.94 2.63 -14.00
N GLY A 43 6.25 3.77 -13.95
CA GLY A 43 5.05 3.98 -13.12
C GLY A 43 5.33 4.24 -11.65
N TYR A 44 6.60 4.30 -11.24
CA TYR A 44 6.99 4.66 -9.87
C TYR A 44 8.38 5.31 -9.82
N THR A 45 8.65 6.01 -8.73
CA THR A 45 9.99 6.49 -8.38
C THR A 45 10.23 6.34 -6.87
N VAL A 46 11.51 6.28 -6.48
CA VAL A 46 11.94 6.32 -5.08
C VAL A 46 12.70 7.61 -4.88
N ALA A 47 12.21 8.45 -3.97
CA ALA A 47 12.79 9.76 -3.70
C ALA A 47 12.82 10.06 -2.20
N GLU A 48 13.69 10.98 -1.80
CA GLU A 48 13.61 11.59 -0.46
C GLU A 48 12.21 12.18 -0.27
N PHE A 49 11.60 11.98 0.89
CA PHE A 49 10.20 12.36 1.09
C PHE A 49 10.07 13.72 1.80
N LEU A 50 10.40 13.77 3.08
CA LEU A 50 10.32 14.98 3.89
C LEU A 50 11.71 15.38 4.39
N PRO A 51 11.92 16.66 4.79
CA PRO A 51 13.13 17.02 5.51
C PRO A 51 13.25 16.23 6.82
N ALA A 52 14.47 16.11 7.33
CA ALA A 52 14.80 15.16 8.39
C ALA A 52 13.96 15.36 9.67
N ALA A 53 13.63 16.60 10.04
CA ALA A 53 12.84 16.89 11.23
C ALA A 53 11.40 16.40 11.08
N GLU A 54 10.74 16.72 9.97
CA GLU A 54 9.38 16.29 9.66
C GLU A 54 9.30 14.79 9.45
N GLN A 55 10.33 14.18 8.86
CA GLN A 55 10.40 12.73 8.72
C GLN A 55 10.52 12.03 10.08
N ALA A 56 11.31 12.59 11.01
CA ALA A 56 11.40 12.07 12.37
C ALA A 56 10.05 12.19 13.11
N THR A 57 9.37 13.34 13.02
CA THR A 57 8.04 13.56 13.59
C THR A 57 7.01 12.58 13.01
N LEU A 58 6.99 12.40 11.68
CA LEU A 58 6.11 11.45 11.02
C LEU A 58 6.35 10.03 11.53
N ARG A 59 7.61 9.58 11.58
CA ARG A 59 7.95 8.22 12.03
C ARG A 59 7.55 7.98 13.47
N GLU A 60 7.84 8.91 14.36
CA GLU A 60 7.51 8.77 15.78
C GLU A 60 6.00 8.79 16.01
N GLY A 61 5.27 9.70 15.35
CA GLY A 61 3.81 9.73 15.45
C GLY A 61 3.15 8.46 14.92
N LEU A 62 3.63 7.92 13.79
CA LEU A 62 3.14 6.63 13.28
C LEU A 62 3.50 5.46 14.19
N ALA A 63 4.70 5.46 14.79
CA ALA A 63 5.08 4.46 15.79
C ALA A 63 4.17 4.52 17.03
N GLN A 64 3.79 5.72 17.45
CA GLN A 64 2.85 5.92 18.55
C GLN A 64 1.47 5.32 18.25
N LEU A 65 0.97 5.43 17.01
CA LEU A 65 -0.28 4.78 16.61
C LEU A 65 -0.21 3.25 16.71
N VAL A 66 0.94 2.64 16.36
CA VAL A 66 1.14 1.19 16.53
C VAL A 66 1.13 0.81 18.01
N ARG A 67 1.83 1.56 18.86
CA ARG A 67 1.85 1.32 20.32
C ARG A 67 0.45 1.46 20.93
N GLN A 68 -0.33 2.45 20.49
CA GLN A 68 -1.72 2.60 20.91
C GLN A 68 -2.58 1.43 20.44
N ALA A 69 -2.45 0.99 19.18
CA ALA A 69 -3.21 -0.14 18.66
C ALA A 69 -2.90 -1.46 19.41
N LEU A 70 -1.65 -1.67 19.84
CA LEU A 70 -1.27 -2.77 20.72
C LEU A 70 -1.93 -2.66 22.10
N ALA A 71 -1.93 -1.48 22.71
CA ALA A 71 -2.60 -1.24 23.98
C ALA A 71 -4.12 -1.47 23.89
N ASP A 72 -4.76 -0.98 22.84
CA ASP A 72 -6.20 -1.17 22.58
C ASP A 72 -6.57 -2.65 22.34
N ALA A 73 -5.62 -3.46 21.88
CA ALA A 73 -5.75 -4.90 21.74
C ALA A 73 -5.46 -5.67 23.05
N GLY A 74 -5.19 -4.98 24.16
CA GLY A 74 -4.90 -5.59 25.47
C GLY A 74 -3.43 -5.96 25.71
N HIS A 75 -2.52 -5.53 24.83
CA HIS A 75 -1.08 -5.81 24.90
C HIS A 75 -0.25 -4.52 24.95
N PRO A 76 -0.37 -3.70 26.02
CA PRO A 76 0.40 -2.47 26.13
C PRO A 76 1.90 -2.76 26.14
N VAL A 77 2.66 -1.90 25.46
CA VAL A 77 4.12 -1.93 25.42
C VAL A 77 4.69 -0.65 26.05
N PRO A 78 5.96 -0.64 26.48
CA PRO A 78 6.63 0.57 26.96
C PRO A 78 6.56 1.72 25.94
N ALA A 79 6.59 2.96 26.43
CA ALA A 79 6.51 4.15 25.57
C ALA A 79 7.70 4.26 24.59
N ASP A 80 8.86 3.76 24.99
CA ASP A 80 10.09 3.69 24.20
C ASP A 80 10.21 2.39 23.38
N PHE A 81 9.15 1.58 23.31
CA PHE A 81 9.15 0.38 22.49
C PHE A 81 9.38 0.71 21.01
N ASP A 82 10.42 0.07 20.45
CA ASP A 82 10.71 0.11 19.01
C ASP A 82 9.72 -0.76 18.24
N VAL A 83 8.87 -0.10 17.44
CA VAL A 83 7.86 -0.76 16.61
C VAL A 83 8.45 -1.66 15.53
N ALA A 84 9.75 -1.54 15.21
CA ALA A 84 10.45 -2.53 14.37
C ALA A 84 10.43 -3.94 15.00
N HIS A 85 10.21 -4.04 16.31
CA HIS A 85 10.09 -5.30 17.05
C HIS A 85 8.64 -5.73 17.29
N TYR A 86 7.65 -5.10 16.66
CA TYR A 86 6.23 -5.49 16.71
C TYR A 86 6.01 -7.01 16.56
N HIS A 87 6.68 -7.62 15.59
CA HIS A 87 6.58 -9.06 15.31
C HIS A 87 7.04 -9.96 16.47
N ARG A 88 7.86 -9.47 17.40
CA ARG A 88 8.28 -10.23 18.60
C ARG A 88 7.22 -10.21 19.69
N VAL A 89 6.43 -9.15 19.76
CA VAL A 89 5.32 -9.02 20.72
C VAL A 89 4.15 -9.89 20.27
N VAL A 90 3.79 -9.81 18.99
CA VAL A 90 2.66 -10.56 18.44
C VAL A 90 3.02 -12.01 18.12
N GLY A 91 4.26 -12.26 17.68
CA GLY A 91 4.72 -13.60 17.31
C GLY A 91 3.76 -14.26 16.31
N ASP A 92 3.31 -15.47 16.68
CA ASP A 92 2.45 -16.32 15.86
C ASP A 92 0.96 -16.12 16.17
N ASP A 93 0.63 -15.24 17.12
CA ASP A 93 -0.74 -14.93 17.49
C ASP A 93 -1.43 -14.15 16.35
N ARG A 94 -2.20 -14.89 15.55
CA ARG A 94 -2.96 -14.33 14.42
C ARG A 94 -4.09 -13.44 14.90
N ASP A 95 -4.74 -13.77 16.01
CA ASP A 95 -5.92 -13.03 16.47
C ASP A 95 -5.49 -11.67 17.03
N LEU A 96 -4.39 -11.63 17.79
CA LEU A 96 -3.77 -10.38 18.22
C LEU A 96 -3.29 -9.56 17.01
N HIS A 97 -2.64 -10.18 16.03
CA HIS A 97 -2.22 -9.47 14.81
C HIS A 97 -3.41 -8.80 14.12
N LEU A 98 -4.50 -9.54 13.91
CA LEU A 98 -5.71 -9.04 13.27
C LEU A 98 -6.40 -7.97 14.12
N ALA A 99 -6.39 -8.09 15.45
CA ALA A 99 -6.93 -7.07 16.35
C ALA A 99 -6.19 -5.73 16.18
N VAL A 100 -4.85 -5.77 16.11
CA VAL A 100 -4.04 -4.57 15.87
C VAL A 100 -4.25 -4.02 14.46
N VAL A 101 -4.18 -4.87 13.42
CA VAL A 101 -4.38 -4.44 12.02
C VAL A 101 -5.75 -3.81 11.82
N ASN A 102 -6.80 -4.31 12.47
CA ASN A 102 -8.13 -3.71 12.40
C ASN A 102 -8.20 -2.29 12.96
N ARG A 103 -7.28 -1.92 13.87
CA ARG A 103 -7.14 -0.55 14.40
C ARG A 103 -6.29 0.33 13.50
N THR A 104 -5.30 -0.23 12.82
CA THR A 104 -4.37 0.53 11.98
C THR A 104 -4.77 0.57 10.49
N LYS A 105 -5.84 -0.14 10.12
CA LYS A 105 -6.25 -0.30 8.73
C LYS A 105 -6.61 1.02 8.05
N GLU A 106 -7.04 2.04 8.79
CA GLU A 106 -7.47 3.33 8.24
C GLU A 106 -7.54 4.38 9.37
N TYR A 107 -7.03 5.57 9.09
CA TYR A 107 -7.08 6.74 9.97
C TYR A 107 -7.51 7.98 9.20
N GLN A 108 -8.36 8.80 9.82
CA GLN A 108 -8.64 10.16 9.36
C GLN A 108 -7.39 11.02 9.52
N GLN A 109 -6.89 11.62 8.44
CA GLN A 109 -5.65 12.40 8.46
C GLN A 109 -5.75 13.62 9.38
N ALA A 110 -6.91 14.28 9.41
CA ALA A 110 -7.11 15.49 10.21
C ALA A 110 -6.86 15.25 11.71
N ASP A 111 -7.16 14.04 12.18
CA ASP A 111 -7.06 13.68 13.60
C ASP A 111 -5.75 12.96 13.95
N PHE A 112 -5.16 12.22 12.99
CA PHE A 112 -4.10 11.26 13.28
C PHE A 112 -2.80 11.44 12.50
N LEU A 113 -2.79 12.23 11.42
CA LEU A 113 -1.56 12.42 10.65
C LEU A 113 -0.57 13.26 11.46
N PRO A 114 0.66 12.77 11.77
CA PRO A 114 1.56 13.47 12.70
C PRO A 114 2.15 14.78 12.16
N VAL A 115 1.97 15.06 10.87
CA VAL A 115 2.49 16.22 10.16
C VAL A 115 1.44 16.71 9.16
N PRO A 116 1.43 17.99 8.76
CA PRO A 116 0.40 18.50 7.86
C PRO A 116 0.40 17.81 6.49
N ALA A 117 -0.79 17.43 5.99
CA ALA A 117 -0.96 16.84 4.66
C ALA A 117 -0.41 17.73 3.52
N ALA A 118 -0.44 19.05 3.71
CA ALA A 118 0.12 20.02 2.76
C ALA A 118 1.62 19.80 2.47
N LEU A 119 2.39 19.21 3.41
CA LEU A 119 3.79 18.86 3.16
C LEU A 119 3.90 17.72 2.15
N PHE A 120 2.95 16.77 2.17
CA PHE A 120 2.93 15.60 1.30
C PHE A 120 2.53 16.05 -0.10
N GLU A 121 1.48 16.86 -0.19
CA GLU A 121 0.99 17.48 -1.42
C GLU A 121 2.08 18.32 -2.08
N ALA A 122 2.79 19.15 -1.32
CA ALA A 122 3.90 19.95 -1.84
C ALA A 122 5.05 19.07 -2.37
N ARG A 123 5.43 18.02 -1.62
CA ARG A 123 6.51 17.13 -2.05
C ARG A 123 6.14 16.35 -3.30
N VAL A 124 4.98 15.69 -3.29
CA VAL A 124 4.51 14.86 -4.40
C VAL A 124 4.24 15.74 -5.62
N GLY A 125 3.68 16.93 -5.44
CA GLY A 125 3.47 17.86 -6.53
C GLY A 125 4.77 18.30 -7.20
N ALA A 126 5.84 18.53 -6.41
CA ALA A 126 7.16 18.80 -6.96
C ALA A 126 7.72 17.60 -7.76
N LEU A 127 7.48 16.36 -7.33
CA LEU A 127 7.89 15.15 -8.06
C LEU A 127 7.08 14.93 -9.35
N CYS A 128 5.82 15.33 -9.37
CA CYS A 128 4.94 15.24 -10.53
C CYS A 128 5.10 16.44 -11.50
N GLY A 129 5.74 17.52 -11.05
CA GLY A 129 5.83 18.78 -11.80
C GLY A 129 4.49 19.52 -11.90
N ARG A 130 3.52 19.22 -11.04
CA ARG A 130 2.19 19.83 -11.02
C ARG A 130 1.58 19.80 -9.61
N PRO A 131 0.65 20.71 -9.26
CA PRO A 131 -0.07 20.62 -7.99
C PRO A 131 -0.87 19.32 -7.87
N VAL A 132 -0.93 18.77 -6.65
CA VAL A 132 -1.73 17.59 -6.31
C VAL A 132 -2.42 17.81 -4.97
N GLN A 133 -3.42 16.99 -4.65
CA GLN A 133 -4.10 17.00 -3.36
C GLN A 133 -4.33 15.58 -2.85
N ALA A 134 -4.23 15.39 -1.54
CA ALA A 134 -4.52 14.13 -0.86
C ALA A 134 -5.96 14.17 -0.30
N LEU A 135 -6.94 14.22 -1.21
CA LEU A 135 -8.36 14.40 -0.92
C LEU A 135 -9.17 13.34 -1.67
N ASN A 136 -10.10 12.69 -0.97
CA ASN A 136 -11.11 11.87 -1.63
C ASN A 136 -12.05 12.82 -2.43
N PRO A 137 -12.21 12.61 -3.75
CA PRO A 137 -12.99 13.51 -4.60
C PRO A 137 -14.51 13.41 -4.40
N TRP A 138 -15.02 12.36 -3.75
CA TRP A 138 -16.47 12.15 -3.53
C TRP A 138 -16.98 12.83 -2.27
N ASP A 139 -16.24 12.76 -1.17
CA ASP A 139 -16.67 13.25 0.15
C ASP A 139 -15.76 14.34 0.74
N GLY A 140 -14.59 14.59 0.14
CA GLY A 140 -13.61 15.55 0.65
C GLY A 140 -12.86 15.07 1.90
N GLU A 141 -12.96 13.79 2.24
CA GLU A 141 -12.24 13.22 3.38
C GLU A 141 -10.79 12.89 3.02
N ARG A 142 -9.97 12.71 4.05
CA ARG A 142 -8.54 12.50 3.92
C ARG A 142 -8.14 11.33 4.79
N PHE A 143 -7.65 10.26 4.18
CA PHE A 143 -7.30 9.03 4.90
C PHE A 143 -5.87 8.60 4.68
N PHE A 144 -5.34 7.82 5.62
CA PHE A 144 -4.14 7.02 5.38
C PHE A 144 -4.28 5.64 6.04
N HIS A 145 -3.51 4.69 5.53
CA HIS A 145 -3.50 3.32 6.02
C HIS A 145 -2.13 2.99 6.61
N LEU A 146 -2.09 2.45 7.83
CA LEU A 146 -0.84 1.99 8.46
C LEU A 146 -0.82 0.45 8.43
N ARG A 147 -0.11 -0.09 7.44
CA ARG A 147 -0.01 -1.53 7.20
C ARG A 147 1.10 -2.14 8.07
N LEU A 148 0.79 -3.24 8.75
CA LEU A 148 1.73 -4.00 9.58
C LEU A 148 1.89 -5.40 9.01
N ILE A 149 3.13 -5.82 8.75
CA ILE A 149 3.46 -7.11 8.13
C ILE A 149 4.50 -7.81 9.00
N ARG A 150 4.23 -9.06 9.40
CA ARG A 150 5.21 -9.84 10.17
C ARG A 150 6.17 -10.58 9.23
N PRO A 151 7.47 -10.67 9.55
CA PRO A 151 8.43 -11.43 8.76
C PRO A 151 8.01 -12.89 8.57
N GLY A 152 8.08 -13.38 7.33
CA GLY A 152 7.75 -14.78 6.99
C GLY A 152 6.28 -15.15 7.15
N ARG A 153 5.39 -14.17 7.36
CA ARG A 153 3.94 -14.37 7.44
C ARG A 153 3.27 -13.80 6.20
N ALA A 154 2.12 -14.35 5.87
CA ALA A 154 1.35 -14.01 4.69
C ALA A 154 0.35 -12.87 4.99
N ASP A 155 0.84 -11.81 5.64
CA ASP A 155 0.05 -10.67 6.09
C ASP A 155 -0.14 -9.60 4.99
N ASN A 156 0.56 -9.76 3.85
CA ASN A 156 0.52 -8.81 2.74
C ASN A 156 -0.78 -8.92 1.92
N ASN A 157 -1.20 -7.79 1.34
CA ASN A 157 -2.25 -7.79 0.33
C ASN A 157 -1.85 -8.69 -0.84
N PRO A 158 -2.83 -9.27 -1.55
CA PRO A 158 -2.55 -9.96 -2.79
C PRO A 158 -1.96 -9.00 -3.84
N LEU A 159 -1.32 -9.50 -4.91
CA LEU A 159 -0.98 -8.68 -6.08
C LEU A 159 -2.27 -8.07 -6.65
N HIS A 160 -2.27 -6.77 -6.89
CA HIS A 160 -3.42 -6.01 -7.37
C HIS A 160 -2.98 -4.70 -8.03
N ARG A 161 -3.93 -4.04 -8.71
CA ARG A 161 -3.86 -2.61 -9.04
C ARG A 161 -4.95 -1.89 -8.25
N ASP A 162 -4.62 -0.80 -7.58
CA ASP A 162 -5.62 -0.06 -6.80
C ASP A 162 -6.70 0.59 -7.68
N VAL A 163 -6.34 1.07 -8.87
CA VAL A 163 -7.25 1.68 -9.86
C VAL A 163 -8.40 0.76 -10.31
N TRP A 164 -8.37 -0.52 -9.95
CA TRP A 164 -9.50 -1.41 -10.11
C TRP A 164 -10.71 -1.05 -9.24
N LEU A 165 -10.48 -0.28 -8.18
CA LEU A 165 -11.51 0.41 -7.45
C LEU A 165 -11.65 1.82 -8.06
N PRO A 166 -12.86 2.23 -8.45
CA PRO A 166 -13.12 3.56 -9.02
C PRO A 166 -12.54 4.69 -8.16
N ASP A 167 -12.48 4.45 -6.85
CA ASP A 167 -12.05 5.43 -5.88
C ASP A 167 -10.58 5.89 -6.04
N TYR A 168 -9.78 5.10 -6.75
CA TYR A 168 -8.35 5.34 -6.96
C TYR A 168 -7.99 5.73 -8.39
N HIS A 169 -8.97 6.03 -9.24
CA HIS A 169 -8.72 6.66 -10.54
C HIS A 169 -8.05 8.02 -10.34
N ASN A 170 -7.18 8.42 -11.27
CA ASN A 170 -6.49 9.73 -11.24
C ASN A 170 -5.56 9.93 -10.02
N CYS A 171 -5.20 8.85 -9.31
CA CYS A 171 -4.44 8.92 -8.06
C CYS A 171 -3.03 8.34 -8.19
N LEU A 172 -2.14 8.78 -7.31
CA LEU A 172 -0.86 8.14 -7.03
C LEU A 172 -0.83 7.62 -5.60
N ASN A 173 -0.26 6.45 -5.42
CA ASN A 173 0.01 5.90 -4.09
C ASN A 173 1.32 6.43 -3.52
N ILE A 174 1.31 6.74 -2.22
CA ILE A 174 2.51 7.12 -1.47
C ILE A 174 2.84 5.97 -0.50
N TYR A 175 3.99 5.34 -0.70
CA TYR A 175 4.53 4.34 0.23
C TYR A 175 5.65 4.96 1.07
N VAL A 176 5.44 5.07 2.39
CA VAL A 176 6.43 5.60 3.33
C VAL A 176 6.83 4.53 4.35
N PRO A 177 8.08 4.05 4.35
CA PRO A 177 8.52 3.06 5.32
C PRO A 177 8.73 3.68 6.71
N VAL A 178 7.98 3.17 7.69
CA VAL A 178 8.14 3.51 9.11
C VAL A 178 9.28 2.70 9.73
N ALA A 179 9.21 1.37 9.60
CA ALA A 179 10.21 0.43 10.11
C ALA A 179 10.26 -0.84 9.25
N GLY A 180 11.41 -1.53 9.24
CA GLY A 180 11.52 -2.88 8.69
C GLY A 180 11.36 -3.02 7.17
N SER A 181 11.41 -1.93 6.39
CA SER A 181 11.40 -1.98 4.93
C SER A 181 12.82 -2.12 4.38
N THR A 182 13.09 -3.24 3.72
CA THR A 182 14.36 -3.62 3.10
C THR A 182 14.09 -4.11 1.68
N ALA A 183 15.12 -4.46 0.91
CA ALA A 183 14.93 -5.08 -0.40
C ALA A 183 14.08 -6.37 -0.33
N GLN A 184 14.05 -7.06 0.81
CA GLN A 184 13.32 -8.31 1.01
C GLN A 184 11.91 -8.13 1.59
N SER A 185 11.54 -6.91 1.98
CA SER A 185 10.29 -6.64 2.71
C SER A 185 9.56 -5.38 2.25
N SER A 186 10.12 -4.63 1.31
CA SER A 186 9.46 -3.48 0.70
C SER A 186 8.29 -3.90 -0.19
N LEU A 187 7.46 -2.93 -0.55
CA LEU A 187 6.41 -3.11 -1.55
C LEU A 187 7.00 -3.70 -2.84
N THR A 188 6.38 -4.76 -3.34
CA THR A 188 6.70 -5.33 -4.65
C THR A 188 5.92 -4.57 -5.71
N LEU A 189 6.61 -4.17 -6.78
CA LEU A 189 6.04 -3.45 -7.91
C LEU A 189 6.44 -4.16 -9.19
N VAL A 190 5.55 -4.18 -10.17
CA VAL A 190 5.86 -4.63 -11.53
C VAL A 190 5.97 -3.39 -12.41
N PRO A 191 7.19 -2.98 -12.81
CA PRO A 191 7.38 -1.74 -13.54
C PRO A 191 6.64 -1.73 -14.88
N GLY A 192 6.07 -0.59 -15.25
CA GLY A 192 5.32 -0.42 -16.50
C GLY A 192 3.95 -1.11 -16.55
N SER A 193 3.56 -1.84 -15.50
CA SER A 193 2.31 -2.61 -15.51
C SER A 193 1.04 -1.77 -15.54
N HIS A 194 1.11 -0.46 -15.25
CA HIS A 194 0.03 0.51 -15.40
C HIS A 194 -0.34 0.78 -16.88
N HIS A 195 0.53 0.42 -17.83
CA HIS A 195 0.25 0.52 -19.27
C HIS A 195 -0.34 -0.75 -19.88
N TRP A 196 -0.44 -1.85 -19.13
CA TRP A 196 -0.94 -3.10 -19.71
C TRP A 196 -2.46 -3.07 -19.86
N PRO A 197 -2.99 -3.56 -21.00
CA PRO A 197 -4.42 -3.70 -21.17
C PRO A 197 -4.98 -4.74 -20.20
N GLU A 198 -6.24 -4.57 -19.80
CA GLU A 198 -6.87 -5.39 -18.76
C GLU A 198 -6.97 -6.88 -19.14
N ASN A 199 -6.91 -7.23 -20.43
CA ASN A 199 -6.84 -8.60 -20.93
C ASN A 199 -5.48 -9.30 -20.77
N ARG A 200 -4.46 -8.59 -20.27
CA ARG A 200 -3.17 -9.18 -19.91
C ARG A 200 -3.11 -9.67 -18.48
N THR A 201 -4.04 -9.23 -17.64
CA THR A 201 -4.07 -9.56 -16.21
C THR A 201 -5.44 -10.11 -15.84
N LEU A 202 -5.52 -11.42 -15.58
CA LEU A 202 -6.72 -12.02 -15.00
C LEU A 202 -6.80 -11.64 -13.52
N ARG A 203 -7.93 -11.07 -13.10
CA ARG A 203 -8.21 -10.67 -11.71
C ARG A 203 -9.54 -11.20 -11.21
N THR A 204 -9.77 -11.10 -9.91
CA THR A 204 -11.11 -11.30 -9.34
C THR A 204 -12.07 -10.17 -9.76
N ALA A 205 -13.37 -10.46 -9.83
CA ALA A 205 -14.41 -9.50 -10.22
C ALA A 205 -14.63 -8.40 -9.18
N GLY A 206 -14.46 -8.74 -7.90
CA GLY A 206 -14.45 -7.82 -6.78
C GLY A 206 -13.29 -8.16 -5.85
N GLY A 207 -13.46 -7.97 -4.54
CA GLY A 207 -12.45 -8.34 -3.54
C GLY A 207 -11.98 -9.80 -3.63
N ALA A 208 -10.80 -10.06 -3.09
CA ALA A 208 -10.17 -11.37 -3.13
C ALA A 208 -10.03 -12.00 -1.74
N VAL A 209 -9.86 -13.32 -1.70
CA VAL A 209 -9.39 -14.04 -0.52
C VAL A 209 -7.96 -14.50 -0.78
N SER A 210 -7.05 -14.15 0.12
CA SER A 210 -5.64 -14.56 0.08
C SER A 210 -5.22 -15.00 1.48
N ASN A 211 -4.61 -16.18 1.60
CA ASN A 211 -4.17 -16.74 2.89
C ASN A 211 -5.28 -16.82 3.97
N GLY A 212 -6.52 -17.05 3.54
CA GLY A 212 -7.71 -17.07 4.41
C GLY A 212 -8.12 -15.71 4.95
N VAL A 213 -7.57 -14.60 4.44
CA VAL A 213 -7.97 -13.22 4.74
C VAL A 213 -8.74 -12.65 3.56
N ARG A 214 -9.86 -11.99 3.84
CA ARG A 214 -10.67 -11.29 2.83
C ARG A 214 -10.14 -9.87 2.65
N PHE A 215 -9.91 -9.50 1.40
CA PHE A 215 -9.51 -8.18 0.96
C PHE A 215 -10.63 -7.56 0.12
N THR A 216 -10.74 -6.24 0.17
CA THR A 216 -11.70 -5.47 -0.65
C THR A 216 -11.17 -5.23 -2.06
N VAL A 217 -9.85 -5.13 -2.22
CA VAL A 217 -9.19 -4.97 -3.50
C VAL A 217 -9.28 -6.26 -4.33
N PRO A 218 -9.54 -6.15 -5.65
CA PRO A 218 -9.42 -7.30 -6.53
C PRO A 218 -7.99 -7.84 -6.59
N GLY A 219 -7.84 -9.15 -6.66
CA GLY A 219 -6.54 -9.82 -6.67
C GLY A 219 -6.23 -10.44 -8.02
N VAL A 220 -4.95 -10.45 -8.41
CA VAL A 220 -4.45 -11.12 -9.61
C VAL A 220 -4.57 -12.64 -9.46
N LEU A 221 -5.27 -13.27 -10.40
CA LEU A 221 -5.40 -14.71 -10.56
C LEU A 221 -4.39 -15.27 -11.56
N GLY A 222 -3.98 -14.47 -12.54
CA GLY A 222 -3.05 -14.84 -13.60
C GLY A 222 -2.57 -13.63 -14.41
N SER A 223 -1.42 -13.74 -15.06
CA SER A 223 -0.89 -12.71 -15.96
C SER A 223 -0.29 -13.36 -17.20
N ALA A 224 -0.52 -12.76 -18.36
CA ALA A 224 0.17 -13.09 -19.61
C ALA A 224 1.58 -12.48 -19.67
N GLU A 225 1.78 -11.37 -18.95
CA GLU A 225 3.06 -10.68 -18.81
C GLU A 225 3.83 -11.22 -17.60
N PRO A 226 5.18 -11.20 -17.63
CA PRO A 226 6.00 -11.56 -16.47
C PRO A 226 5.68 -10.69 -15.25
N LEU A 227 5.51 -11.34 -14.10
CA LEU A 227 5.38 -10.68 -12.80
C LEU A 227 6.73 -10.78 -12.09
N GLU A 228 7.62 -9.84 -12.43
CA GLU A 228 9.02 -9.74 -11.97
C GLU A 228 9.34 -8.36 -11.40
#